data_AF-A0A6I0JG46-F1
#
_entry.id   AF-A0A6I0JG46-F1
#
_cell.length_a   1.000
_cell.length_b   1.000
_cell.length_c   1.000
_cell.angle_alpha   90.00
_cell.angle_beta   90.00
_cell.angle_gamma   90.00
#
_symmetry.space_group_name_H-M   'P 1'
#
loop_
_entity.id
_entity.type
_entity.pdbx_description
1 polymer ?
#
loop_
_entity_poly.entity_id
_entity_poly.type
_entity_poly.pdbx_seq_one_letter_code
_entity_poly.pdbx_strand_id
1 'polypeptide(L)'
;TECTLIDGRRQRRLVWNRLLPEVGDQVLAPGKDYKRLQKKQRSYQLPLVQGKAASSLSQKYAGKRILLGENKYGWQSIELQFKQQEVVMTVVEKDGKTYSLPFGYKQWSKAAIDGYPPYSVAAKGRFKGIEGPFQVAGSYAWASLDALQLKVHYVNWISALGLTLCFEDNKVLLTVTENYSSGEGVTFEGTLAH
;
A
#
# COMPACT_ATOMS: atom_id res chain seq x y z
N THR A 1 1.77 5.19 30.80
CA THR A 1 0.59 4.83 29.99
C THR A 1 1.03 3.83 28.94
N GLU A 2 0.74 2.53 29.16
CA GLU A 2 1.04 1.47 28.18
C GLU A 2 0.05 1.64 27.01
N CYS A 3 0.49 2.30 25.93
CA CYS A 3 -0.32 2.52 24.72
C CYS A 3 -0.37 1.30 23.81
N THR A 4 -0.77 0.14 24.32
CA THR A 4 -1.04 -1.06 23.50
C THR A 4 -2.23 -1.84 24.04
N LEU A 5 -3.16 -2.24 23.17
CA LEU A 5 -4.29 -3.16 23.45
C LEU A 5 -3.86 -4.59 23.80
N ILE A 6 -2.59 -4.79 24.15
CA ILE A 6 -1.92 -6.07 24.23
C ILE A 6 -1.51 -6.32 25.67
N ASP A 7 -1.85 -7.50 26.20
CA ASP A 7 -1.33 -7.97 27.49
C ASP A 7 0.16 -8.32 27.35
N GLY A 8 1.01 -7.31 27.53
CA GLY A 8 2.46 -7.44 27.42
C GLY A 8 3.05 -8.43 28.42
N ARG A 9 2.42 -8.60 29.61
CA ARG A 9 2.85 -9.60 30.59
C ARG A 9 2.66 -11.02 30.05
N ARG A 10 1.50 -11.31 29.47
CA ARG A 10 1.23 -12.61 28.87
C ARG A 10 2.16 -12.90 27.70
N GLN A 11 2.42 -11.93 26.83
CA GLN A 11 3.34 -12.11 25.71
C GLN A 11 4.77 -12.41 26.16
N ARG A 12 5.30 -11.66 27.13
CA ARG A 12 6.64 -11.92 27.70
C ARG A 12 6.73 -13.31 28.33
N ARG A 13 5.68 -13.75 29.04
CA ARG A 13 5.60 -15.12 29.58
C ARG A 13 5.61 -16.19 28.49
N LEU A 14 4.94 -15.97 27.36
CA LEU A 14 5.00 -16.91 26.23
C LEU A 14 6.43 -17.01 25.67
N VAL A 15 7.12 -15.90 25.49
CA VAL A 15 8.52 -15.92 25.04
C VAL A 15 9.40 -16.66 26.05
N TRP A 16 9.36 -16.25 27.32
CA TRP A 16 10.24 -16.79 28.36
C TRP A 16 10.00 -18.26 28.67
N ASN A 17 8.73 -18.67 28.75
CA ASN A 17 8.37 -20.02 29.20
C ASN A 17 8.21 -21.02 28.04
N ARG A 18 8.07 -20.57 26.79
CA ARG A 18 7.77 -21.46 25.65
C ARG A 18 8.76 -21.39 24.51
N LEU A 19 9.31 -20.21 24.21
CA LEU A 19 10.23 -20.06 23.08
C LEU A 19 11.68 -20.16 23.52
N LEU A 20 12.05 -19.45 24.59
CA LEU A 20 13.45 -19.37 25.04
C LEU A 20 14.06 -20.74 25.44
N PRO A 21 13.34 -21.65 26.14
CA PRO A 21 13.90 -22.96 26.49
C PRO A 21 14.19 -23.86 25.28
N GLU A 22 13.55 -23.60 24.15
CA GLU A 22 13.69 -24.36 22.90
C GLU A 22 14.77 -23.77 21.97
N VAL A 23 15.41 -22.66 22.36
CA VAL A 23 16.53 -22.07 21.62
C VAL A 23 17.81 -22.81 22.00
N GLY A 24 18.45 -23.43 21.02
CA GLY A 24 19.76 -24.06 21.17
C GLY A 24 20.53 -24.06 19.86
N ASP A 25 21.76 -24.59 19.89
CA ASP A 25 22.69 -24.54 18.76
C ASP A 25 22.33 -25.52 17.63
N GLN A 26 21.38 -26.43 17.89
CA GLN A 26 20.94 -27.41 16.91
C GLN A 26 19.74 -26.90 16.11
N VAL A 27 19.81 -27.05 14.79
CA VAL A 27 18.70 -26.72 13.89
C VAL A 27 17.52 -27.64 14.18
N LEU A 28 16.36 -27.05 14.49
CA LEU A 28 15.12 -27.80 14.71
C LEU A 28 14.62 -28.41 13.40
N ALA A 29 14.42 -29.73 13.38
CA ALA A 29 13.84 -30.42 12.23
C ALA A 29 12.36 -30.03 12.05
N PRO A 30 11.89 -29.71 10.82
CA PRO A 30 10.49 -29.36 10.58
C PRO A 30 9.52 -30.51 10.92
N GLY A 31 8.76 -30.36 12.00
CA GLY A 31 7.74 -31.31 12.43
C GLY A 31 6.32 -31.03 11.90
N LYS A 32 5.33 -31.79 12.41
CA LYS A 32 3.90 -31.58 12.10
C LYS A 32 3.43 -30.17 12.48
N ASP A 33 3.92 -29.64 13.60
CA ASP A 33 3.57 -28.29 14.06
C ASP A 33 4.10 -27.19 13.15
N TYR A 34 5.24 -27.40 12.49
CA TYR A 34 5.75 -26.47 11.49
C TYR A 34 4.80 -26.36 10.29
N LYS A 35 4.27 -27.50 9.80
CA LYS A 35 3.24 -27.50 8.74
C LYS A 35 1.96 -26.78 9.18
N ARG A 36 1.55 -26.96 10.45
CA ARG A 36 0.39 -26.26 11.03
C ARG A 36 0.63 -24.75 11.09
N LEU A 37 1.82 -24.32 11.51
CA LEU A 37 2.24 -22.92 11.53
C LEU A 37 2.22 -22.33 10.11
N GLN A 38 2.82 -23.01 9.13
CA GLN A 38 2.81 -22.56 7.73
C GLN A 38 1.39 -22.41 7.19
N LYS A 39 0.48 -23.35 7.47
CA LYS A 39 -0.94 -23.24 7.09
C LYS A 39 -1.59 -22.01 7.73
N LYS A 40 -1.32 -21.76 9.01
CA LYS A 40 -1.85 -20.60 9.73
C LYS A 40 -1.27 -19.28 9.20
N GLN A 41 0.02 -19.22 8.93
CA GLN A 41 0.67 -18.07 8.30
C GLN A 41 0.07 -17.76 6.93
N ARG A 42 -0.18 -18.78 6.09
CA ARG A 42 -0.85 -18.61 4.79
C ARG A 42 -2.28 -18.12 4.90
N SER A 43 -2.96 -18.34 6.03
CA SER A 43 -4.30 -17.81 6.27
C SER A 43 -4.30 -16.33 6.67
N TYR A 44 -3.17 -15.82 7.18
CA TYR A 44 -3.00 -14.39 7.48
C TYR A 44 -2.61 -13.63 6.22
N GLN A 45 -3.61 -13.33 5.40
CA GLN A 45 -3.45 -12.45 4.24
C GLN A 45 -4.17 -11.14 4.49
N LEU A 46 -3.53 -10.04 4.11
CA LEU A 46 -4.19 -8.75 4.10
C LEU A 46 -5.35 -8.78 3.09
N PRO A 47 -6.51 -8.19 3.41
CA PRO A 47 -7.66 -8.20 2.53
C PRO A 47 -7.34 -7.46 1.23
N LEU A 48 -7.60 -8.13 0.11
CA LEU A 48 -7.47 -7.61 -1.23
C LEU A 48 -8.64 -6.68 -1.55
N VAL A 49 -8.42 -5.74 -2.47
CA VAL A 49 -9.49 -4.87 -2.97
C VAL A 49 -10.52 -5.72 -3.72
N GLN A 50 -11.81 -5.47 -3.49
CA GLN A 50 -12.91 -6.25 -4.07
C GLN A 50 -13.51 -5.51 -5.26
N GLY A 51 -13.89 -6.24 -6.30
CA GLY A 51 -14.51 -5.66 -7.50
C GLY A 51 -14.11 -6.39 -8.80
N LYS A 52 -14.30 -5.70 -9.93
CA LYS A 52 -14.01 -6.23 -11.27
C LYS A 52 -12.55 -5.96 -11.68
N ALA A 53 -12.01 -6.80 -12.56
CA ALA A 53 -10.64 -6.65 -13.06
C ALA A 53 -10.46 -5.48 -14.03
N ALA A 54 -11.53 -5.07 -14.72
CA ALA A 54 -11.51 -4.07 -15.78
C ALA A 54 -12.80 -3.25 -15.80
N SER A 55 -12.71 -2.07 -16.41
CA SER A 55 -13.81 -1.20 -16.78
C SER A 55 -13.64 -0.77 -18.25
N SER A 56 -14.74 -0.52 -18.95
CA SER A 56 -14.71 0.05 -20.30
C SER A 56 -14.13 1.47 -20.33
N LEU A 57 -14.11 2.19 -19.21
CA LEU A 57 -13.48 3.51 -19.11
C LEU A 57 -11.96 3.47 -19.07
N SER A 58 -11.35 2.31 -18.79
CA SER A 58 -9.89 2.20 -18.63
C SER A 58 -9.10 2.75 -19.82
N GLN A 59 -9.56 2.50 -21.05
CA GLN A 59 -8.93 2.98 -22.28
C GLN A 59 -8.92 4.51 -22.40
N LYS A 60 -9.92 5.21 -21.85
CA LYS A 60 -9.99 6.69 -21.90
C LYS A 60 -8.86 7.34 -21.10
N TYR A 61 -8.40 6.68 -20.03
CA TYR A 61 -7.42 7.22 -19.08
C TYR A 61 -6.05 6.52 -19.17
N ALA A 62 -5.95 5.39 -19.87
CA ALA A 62 -4.71 4.63 -20.01
C ALA A 62 -3.59 5.48 -20.61
N GLY A 63 -2.45 5.55 -19.91
CA GLY A 63 -1.26 6.29 -20.35
C GLY A 63 -1.44 7.81 -20.41
N LYS A 64 -2.55 8.34 -19.89
CA LYS A 64 -2.75 9.79 -19.80
C LYS A 64 -2.27 10.31 -18.45
N ARG A 65 -1.60 11.44 -18.50
CA ARG A 65 -1.16 12.17 -17.30
C ARG A 65 -2.35 12.90 -16.68
N ILE A 66 -2.59 12.65 -15.40
CA ILE A 66 -3.57 13.35 -14.56
C ILE A 66 -2.78 14.31 -13.67
N LEU A 67 -2.92 15.61 -13.92
CA LEU A 67 -2.30 16.66 -13.12
C LEU A 67 -3.10 16.82 -11.83
N LEU A 68 -2.44 16.78 -10.68
CA LEU A 68 -3.08 16.91 -9.38
C LEU A 68 -2.92 18.33 -8.84
N GLY A 69 -3.96 18.83 -8.17
CA GLY A 69 -3.85 20.03 -7.34
C GLY A 69 -2.85 19.86 -6.19
N GLU A 70 -2.56 20.96 -5.49
CA GLU A 70 -1.69 20.91 -4.32
C GLU A 70 -2.19 19.91 -3.27
N ASN A 71 -1.29 19.05 -2.80
CA ASN A 71 -1.60 18.00 -1.84
C ASN A 71 -0.42 17.75 -0.89
N LYS A 72 -0.73 17.21 0.29
CA LYS A 72 0.24 16.94 1.36
C LYS A 72 1.27 15.86 1.03
N TYR A 73 1.03 15.06 -0.01
CA TYR A 73 1.94 14.01 -0.45
C TYR A 73 3.02 14.53 -1.40
N GLY A 74 2.91 15.78 -1.87
CA GLY A 74 3.85 16.35 -2.83
C GLY A 74 3.71 15.78 -4.24
N TRP A 75 2.63 15.06 -4.54
CA TRP A 75 2.37 14.49 -5.86
C TRP A 75 1.96 15.60 -6.83
N GLN A 76 2.66 15.73 -7.95
CA GLN A 76 2.32 16.68 -9.00
C GLN A 76 1.36 16.06 -10.02
N SER A 77 1.57 14.79 -10.36
CA SER A 77 0.74 14.09 -11.32
C SER A 77 0.81 12.58 -11.14
N ILE A 78 -0.20 11.90 -11.64
CA ILE A 78 -0.20 10.45 -11.77
C ILE A 78 -0.52 10.02 -13.20
N GLU A 79 -0.06 8.84 -13.58
CA GLU A 79 -0.44 8.16 -14.82
C GLU A 79 -0.84 6.72 -14.49
N LEU A 80 -1.87 6.21 -15.17
CA LEU A 80 -2.34 4.84 -14.99
C LEU A 80 -2.09 4.01 -16.25
N GLN A 81 -1.39 2.91 -16.10
CA GLN A 81 -1.21 1.90 -17.13
C GLN A 81 -2.00 0.65 -16.75
N PHE A 82 -2.95 0.27 -17.61
CA PHE A 82 -3.78 -0.92 -17.41
C PHE A 82 -3.19 -2.09 -18.20
N LYS A 83 -2.67 -3.10 -17.49
CA LYS A 83 -2.12 -4.34 -18.04
C LYS A 83 -3.06 -5.51 -17.73
N GLN A 84 -2.72 -6.70 -18.22
CA GLN A 84 -3.46 -7.91 -17.89
C GLN A 84 -3.32 -8.22 -16.39
N GLN A 85 -4.43 -8.12 -15.65
CA GLN A 85 -4.51 -8.35 -14.19
C GLN A 85 -3.58 -7.47 -13.32
N GLU A 86 -3.10 -6.36 -13.86
CA GLU A 86 -2.27 -5.41 -13.14
C GLU A 86 -2.59 -3.97 -13.57
N VAL A 87 -2.61 -3.04 -12.62
CA VAL A 87 -2.56 -1.60 -12.88
C VAL A 87 -1.24 -1.09 -12.34
N VAL A 88 -0.50 -0.32 -13.14
CA VAL A 88 0.69 0.40 -12.68
C VAL A 88 0.33 1.87 -12.60
N MET A 89 0.47 2.45 -11.42
CA MET A 89 0.34 3.89 -11.21
C MET A 89 1.72 4.51 -11.12
N THR A 90 2.08 5.36 -12.07
CA THR A 90 3.29 6.16 -12.01
C THR A 90 2.97 7.49 -11.33
N VAL A 91 3.76 7.85 -10.33
CA VAL A 91 3.66 9.10 -9.58
C VAL A 91 4.85 9.97 -9.94
N VAL A 92 4.59 11.25 -10.22
CA VAL A 92 5.61 12.29 -10.34
C VAL A 92 5.43 13.27 -9.19
N GLU A 93 6.47 13.48 -8.40
CA GLU A 93 6.51 14.44 -7.29
C GLU A 93 6.88 15.84 -7.78
N LYS A 94 6.58 16.86 -6.96
CA LYS A 94 6.86 18.28 -7.28
C LYS A 94 8.35 18.57 -7.53
N ASP A 95 9.26 17.77 -7.00
CA ASP A 95 10.71 17.87 -7.21
C ASP A 95 11.20 17.14 -8.48
N GLY A 96 10.27 16.56 -9.26
CA GLY A 96 10.55 15.81 -10.48
C GLY A 96 10.84 14.32 -10.26
N LYS A 97 10.93 13.86 -9.01
CA LYS A 97 11.13 12.44 -8.71
C LYS A 97 9.94 11.62 -9.20
N THR A 98 10.25 10.48 -9.82
CA THR A 98 9.24 9.60 -10.41
C THR A 98 9.41 8.18 -9.88
N TYR A 99 8.30 7.51 -9.55
CA TYR A 99 8.27 6.09 -9.17
C TYR A 99 6.94 5.45 -9.58
N SER A 100 6.94 4.12 -9.65
CA SER A 100 5.75 3.36 -10.06
C SER A 100 5.30 2.39 -8.97
N LEU A 101 4.00 2.36 -8.74
CA LEU A 101 3.33 1.46 -7.80
C LEU A 101 2.53 0.43 -8.59
N PRO A 102 2.88 -0.87 -8.53
CA PRO A 102 2.10 -1.91 -9.18
C PRO A 102 0.97 -2.39 -8.28
N PHE A 103 -0.17 -2.68 -8.87
CA PHE A 103 -1.36 -3.17 -8.19
C PHE A 103 -1.89 -4.41 -8.91
N GLY A 104 -1.97 -5.54 -8.20
CA GLY A 104 -2.47 -6.79 -8.77
C GLY A 104 -3.97 -6.99 -8.58
N TYR A 105 -4.64 -7.62 -9.55
CA TYR A 105 -6.04 -8.05 -9.40
C TYR A 105 -6.10 -9.36 -8.64
N LYS A 106 -6.88 -9.43 -7.55
CA LYS A 106 -6.98 -10.60 -6.66
C LYS A 106 -5.64 -11.13 -6.14
N GLN A 107 -4.60 -10.32 -6.17
CA GLN A 107 -3.28 -10.63 -5.66
C GLN A 107 -2.55 -9.36 -5.24
N TRP A 108 -1.50 -9.50 -4.44
CA TRP A 108 -0.59 -8.42 -4.10
C TRP A 108 0.57 -8.40 -5.09
N SER A 109 0.65 -7.37 -5.94
CA SER A 109 1.83 -7.13 -6.79
C SER A 109 2.89 -6.40 -5.98
N LYS A 110 4.13 -6.87 -6.01
CA LYS A 110 5.22 -6.37 -5.16
C LYS A 110 6.28 -5.66 -6.00
N ALA A 111 6.84 -4.58 -5.47
CA ALA A 111 7.97 -3.89 -6.08
C ALA A 111 8.84 -3.19 -5.02
N ALA A 112 10.07 -2.89 -5.42
CA ALA A 112 10.93 -1.94 -4.75
C ALA A 112 10.74 -0.56 -5.42
N ILE A 113 10.62 0.50 -4.63
CA ILE A 113 10.48 1.87 -5.13
C ILE A 113 11.45 2.80 -4.43
N ASP A 114 11.86 3.86 -5.13
CA ASP A 114 12.68 4.91 -4.54
C ASP A 114 11.85 6.04 -3.90
N GLY A 115 10.54 6.07 -4.12
CA GLY A 115 9.62 7.04 -3.52
C GLY A 115 9.50 6.86 -2.01
N TYR A 116 9.53 7.96 -1.26
CA TYR A 116 9.36 7.88 0.19
C TYR A 116 7.91 7.54 0.53
N PRO A 117 7.67 6.66 1.53
CA PRO A 117 6.33 6.37 1.98
C PRO A 117 5.69 7.59 2.64
N PRO A 118 4.36 7.73 2.58
CA PRO A 118 3.62 8.66 3.43
C PRO A 118 3.96 8.40 4.90
N TYR A 119 4.08 9.49 5.65
CA TYR A 119 4.45 9.44 7.06
C TYR A 119 3.64 10.45 7.86
N SER A 120 3.11 10.00 9.01
CA SER A 120 2.37 10.82 9.96
C SER A 120 3.23 11.93 10.59
N VAL A 121 4.55 11.76 10.62
CA VAL A 121 5.47 12.76 11.17
C VAL A 121 5.82 13.79 10.08
N ALA A 122 5.64 15.08 10.36
CA ALA A 122 5.91 16.18 9.43
C ALA A 122 7.23 16.95 9.71
N ALA A 123 8.09 16.42 10.59
CA ALA A 123 9.35 17.09 10.96
C ALA A 123 10.32 17.23 9.77
N LYS A 124 11.09 18.33 9.76
CA LYS A 124 12.13 18.56 8.75
C LYS A 124 13.18 17.45 8.85
N GLY A 125 13.51 16.82 7.72
CA GLY A 125 14.47 15.71 7.68
C GLY A 125 13.95 14.40 8.28
N ARG A 126 12.63 14.19 8.35
CA ARG A 126 11.99 12.96 8.86
C ARG A 126 12.48 11.63 8.25
N PHE A 127 13.11 11.67 7.08
CA PHE A 127 13.71 10.51 6.42
C PHE A 127 15.25 10.50 6.47
N LYS A 128 15.89 11.44 7.19
CA LYS A 128 17.35 11.48 7.30
C LYS A 128 17.85 10.19 7.96
N GLY A 129 18.71 9.47 7.27
CA GLY A 129 19.23 8.15 7.70
C GLY A 129 18.30 6.98 7.41
N ILE A 130 17.18 7.20 6.72
CA ILE A 130 16.28 6.16 6.23
C ILE A 130 16.40 6.14 4.71
N GLU A 131 17.19 5.20 4.22
CA GLU A 131 17.47 5.07 2.79
C GLU A 131 16.56 4.01 2.16
N GLY A 132 16.19 4.25 0.91
CA GLY A 132 15.46 3.29 0.09
C GLY A 132 16.34 2.13 -0.39
N PRO A 133 15.77 1.23 -1.21
CA PRO A 133 14.41 1.28 -1.73
C PRO A 133 13.37 0.80 -0.70
N PHE A 134 12.16 1.34 -0.79
CA PHE A 134 11.01 0.88 -0.01
C PHE A 134 10.31 -0.26 -0.74
N GLN A 135 9.91 -1.27 0.01
CA GLN A 135 9.18 -2.42 -0.52
C GLN A 135 7.69 -2.11 -0.46
N VAL A 136 6.98 -2.27 -1.56
CA VAL A 136 5.54 -2.08 -1.64
C VAL A 136 4.82 -3.35 -2.08
N ALA A 137 3.55 -3.44 -1.71
CA ALA A 137 2.62 -4.46 -2.17
C ALA A 137 1.27 -3.81 -2.48
N GLY A 138 0.86 -3.83 -3.75
CA GLY A 138 -0.37 -3.20 -4.23
C GLY A 138 -1.43 -4.19 -4.72
N SER A 139 -2.70 -3.87 -4.51
CA SER A 139 -3.87 -4.57 -5.05
C SER A 139 -4.87 -3.58 -5.61
N TYR A 140 -5.59 -3.95 -6.67
CA TYR A 140 -6.66 -3.12 -7.22
C TYR A 140 -7.92 -3.91 -7.55
N ALA A 141 -9.03 -3.18 -7.65
CA ALA A 141 -10.21 -3.59 -8.37
C ALA A 141 -11.05 -2.36 -8.79
N TRP A 142 -11.90 -2.55 -9.78
CA TRP A 142 -12.95 -1.59 -10.13
C TRP A 142 -14.16 -1.82 -9.23
N ALA A 143 -14.50 -0.82 -8.41
CA ALA A 143 -15.67 -0.85 -7.53
C ALA A 143 -16.97 -0.57 -8.29
N SER A 144 -16.90 0.28 -9.31
CA SER A 144 -17.97 0.58 -10.27
C SER A 144 -17.36 0.78 -11.67
N LEU A 145 -18.17 1.24 -12.63
CA LEU A 145 -17.69 1.57 -13.97
C LEU A 145 -16.66 2.71 -13.96
N ASP A 146 -16.86 3.68 -13.09
CA ASP A 146 -16.17 4.96 -12.98
C ASP A 146 -15.32 5.10 -11.71
N ALA A 147 -15.29 4.09 -10.82
CA ALA A 147 -14.48 4.10 -9.62
C ALA A 147 -13.44 2.97 -9.61
N LEU A 148 -12.16 3.35 -9.67
CA LEU A 148 -11.01 2.45 -9.48
C LEU A 148 -10.52 2.56 -8.05
N GLN A 149 -10.48 1.43 -7.34
CA GLN A 149 -9.89 1.33 -6.01
C GLN A 149 -8.54 0.66 -6.07
N LEU A 150 -7.56 1.28 -5.45
CA LEU A 150 -6.20 0.80 -5.27
C LEU A 150 -5.90 0.73 -3.77
N LYS A 151 -5.07 -0.22 -3.38
CA LYS A 151 -4.55 -0.31 -2.01
C LYS A 151 -3.08 -0.68 -2.08
N VAL A 152 -2.24 0.07 -1.37
CA VAL A 152 -0.80 -0.20 -1.28
C VAL A 152 -0.36 -0.26 0.18
N HIS A 153 0.41 -1.30 0.50
CA HIS A 153 1.15 -1.41 1.75
C HIS A 153 2.63 -1.17 1.48
N TYR A 154 3.27 -0.36 2.32
CA TYR A 154 4.72 -0.24 2.33
C TYR A 154 5.25 -1.30 3.31
N VAL A 155 5.72 -2.42 2.78
CA VAL A 155 5.98 -3.67 3.52
C VAL A 155 7.07 -3.52 4.57
N ASN A 156 8.09 -2.70 4.30
CA ASN A 156 9.16 -2.38 5.25
C ASN A 156 8.94 -1.02 5.94
N TRP A 157 7.70 -0.54 5.98
CA TRP A 157 7.32 0.72 6.61
C TRP A 157 5.96 0.60 7.33
N ILE A 158 5.58 1.63 8.08
CA ILE A 158 4.37 1.62 8.91
C ILE A 158 3.09 2.00 8.16
N SER A 159 3.21 2.59 6.96
CA SER A 159 2.08 3.19 6.25
C SER A 159 1.46 2.26 5.21
N ALA A 160 0.17 2.46 5.02
CA ALA A 160 -0.60 1.91 3.93
C ALA A 160 -1.60 2.96 3.44
N LEU A 161 -1.83 2.97 2.13
CA LEU A 161 -2.77 3.87 1.49
C LEU A 161 -3.90 3.10 0.82
N GLY A 162 -5.13 3.56 1.00
CA GLY A 162 -6.24 3.29 0.09
C GLY A 162 -6.41 4.48 -0.85
N LEU A 163 -6.47 4.23 -2.15
CA LEU A 163 -6.67 5.25 -3.17
C LEU A 163 -7.97 4.92 -3.92
N THR A 164 -8.86 5.89 -4.05
CA THR A 164 -10.05 5.78 -4.88
C THR A 164 -9.98 6.86 -5.94
N LEU A 165 -9.96 6.45 -7.21
CA LEU A 165 -10.06 7.35 -8.35
C LEU A 165 -11.49 7.26 -8.92
N CYS A 166 -12.22 8.37 -8.84
CA CYS A 166 -13.51 8.53 -9.52
C CYS A 166 -13.30 9.33 -10.80
N PHE A 167 -13.71 8.76 -11.92
CA PHE A 167 -13.48 9.30 -13.26
C PHE A 167 -14.70 10.08 -13.77
N GLU A 168 -14.54 11.39 -13.96
CA GLU A 168 -15.59 12.35 -14.37
C GLU A 168 -15.15 13.09 -15.64
N ASP A 169 -15.24 12.42 -16.79
CA ASP A 169 -14.79 12.96 -18.07
C ASP A 169 -13.32 13.41 -18.10
N ASN A 170 -13.06 14.71 -18.08
CA ASN A 170 -11.70 15.27 -18.06
C ASN A 170 -11.16 15.47 -16.64
N LYS A 171 -12.02 15.26 -15.63
CA LYS A 171 -11.72 15.38 -14.22
C LYS A 171 -11.59 14.00 -13.59
N VAL A 172 -10.70 13.88 -12.61
CA VAL A 172 -10.49 12.68 -11.80
C VAL A 172 -10.41 13.11 -10.35
N LEU A 173 -11.31 12.59 -9.51
CA LEU A 173 -11.24 12.80 -8.07
C LEU A 173 -10.42 11.69 -7.44
N LEU A 174 -9.32 12.05 -6.79
CA LEU A 174 -8.44 11.12 -6.07
C LEU A 174 -8.66 11.26 -4.56
N THR A 175 -9.32 10.28 -3.95
CA THR A 175 -9.43 10.17 -2.49
C THR A 175 -8.33 9.27 -1.94
N VAL A 176 -7.57 9.78 -0.96
CA VAL A 176 -6.49 9.05 -0.28
C VAL A 176 -6.85 8.83 1.19
N THR A 177 -6.88 7.57 1.61
CA THR A 177 -7.05 7.14 3.01
C THR A 177 -5.73 6.60 3.54
N GLU A 178 -5.35 7.02 4.75
CA GLU A 178 -4.12 6.58 5.41
C GLU A 178 -4.48 5.67 6.59
N ASN A 179 -3.75 4.58 6.78
CA ASN A 179 -3.98 3.64 7.89
C ASN A 179 -3.74 4.22 9.29
N TYR A 180 -3.10 5.39 9.39
CA TYR A 180 -2.78 6.06 10.65
C TYR A 180 -3.62 7.33 10.90
N SER A 181 -4.55 7.66 9.99
CA SER A 181 -5.42 8.83 10.11
C SER A 181 -6.84 8.39 10.45
N SER A 182 -7.50 9.08 11.38
CA SER A 182 -8.83 8.73 11.88
C SER A 182 -10.00 9.29 11.05
N GLY A 183 -9.74 9.87 9.87
CA GLY A 183 -10.75 10.55 9.04
C GLY A 183 -11.11 9.83 7.74
N GLU A 184 -12.15 10.32 7.04
CA GLU A 184 -12.77 9.76 5.81
C GLU A 184 -11.88 9.77 4.55
N GLY A 185 -10.59 10.05 4.69
CA GLY A 185 -9.66 10.28 3.58
C GLY A 185 -9.66 11.74 3.11
N VAL A 186 -8.65 12.11 2.32
CA VAL A 186 -8.52 13.44 1.73
C VAL A 186 -8.69 13.32 0.22
N THR A 187 -9.59 14.13 -0.34
CA THR A 187 -9.86 14.15 -1.79
C THR A 187 -9.15 15.31 -2.44
N PHE A 188 -8.49 15.04 -3.56
CA PHE A 188 -7.87 16.03 -4.44
C PHE A 188 -8.47 15.93 -5.82
N GLU A 189 -8.61 17.08 -6.47
CA GLU A 189 -9.01 17.14 -7.87
C GLU A 189 -7.79 16.97 -8.77
N GLY A 190 -7.95 16.15 -9.81
CA GLY A 190 -7.02 16.02 -10.89
C GLY A 190 -7.69 16.26 -12.25
N THR A 191 -6.89 16.72 -13.20
CA THR A 191 -7.35 17.02 -14.56
C THR A 191 -6.46 16.31 -15.57
N LEU A 192 -7.05 15.74 -16.62
CA LEU A 192 -6.26 15.18 -17.70
C LEU A 192 -5.45 16.28 -18.40
N ALA A 193 -4.15 16.04 -18.56
CA ALA A 193 -3.32 16.89 -19.39
C ALA A 193 -3.81 16.84 -20.85
N HIS A 194 -3.84 18.01 -21.50
CA HIS A 194 -4.17 18.16 -22.92
C HIS A 194 -3.06 17.62 -23.83
#